data_AF-A0A3N5SRW9-F1
#
_entry.id   AF-A0A3N5SRW9-F1
#
_cell.length_a   1.000
_cell.length_b   1.000
_cell.length_c   1.000
_cell.angle_alpha   90.00
_cell.angle_beta   90.00
_cell.angle_gamma   90.00
#
_symmetry.space_group_name_H-M   'P 1'
#
loop_
_entity.id
_entity.type
_entity.pdbx_description
1 polymer ?
#
loop_
_entity_poly.entity_id
_entity_poly.type
_entity_poly.pdbx_seq_one_letter_code
_entity_poly.pdbx_strand_id
1 'polypeptide(L)'
;AGKHIAEYCHGTDYTPLPTNPAGEIETEIERLRMADGPRKPYQLRTELQQVMMKHVSVFRTAQGIQQAIETLRRLKDEYRTRLGIDDRGRRFNTDLLEAWELGSLLDIAEVTAVSALARQESRGAHSREDFPKRDDANWLAHTLAYQMDDGSIGLNHDKPVEMSLAEKDDRFKPKERVY
;
A
#
# COMPACT_ATOMS: atom_id res chain seq x y z
N ALA A 1 17.30 -11.61 9.02
CA ALA A 1 16.69 -12.28 7.85
C ALA A 1 17.53 -13.48 7.39
N GLY A 2 18.73 -13.27 6.79
CA GLY A 2 19.50 -14.37 6.19
C GLY A 2 19.80 -15.59 7.08
N LYS A 3 20.22 -15.38 8.35
CA LYS A 3 20.48 -16.47 9.30
C LYS A 3 19.23 -17.32 9.58
N HIS A 4 18.11 -16.67 9.93
CA HIS A 4 16.83 -17.37 10.17
C HIS A 4 16.31 -18.08 8.92
N ILE A 5 16.50 -17.51 7.72
CA ILE A 5 16.13 -18.18 6.46
C ILE A 5 16.96 -19.45 6.29
N ALA A 6 18.28 -19.37 6.49
CA ALA A 6 19.14 -20.54 6.41
C ALA A 6 18.69 -21.63 7.39
N GLU A 7 18.46 -21.28 8.67
CA GLU A 7 17.95 -22.22 9.69
C GLU A 7 16.61 -22.85 9.28
N TYR A 8 15.65 -22.06 8.79
CA TYR A 8 14.35 -22.54 8.32
C TYR A 8 14.47 -23.54 7.16
N CYS A 9 15.35 -23.24 6.18
CA CYS A 9 15.58 -24.10 5.02
C CYS A 9 16.25 -25.44 5.36
N HIS A 10 16.99 -25.53 6.48
CA HIS A 10 17.53 -26.83 6.92
C HIS A 10 16.45 -27.76 7.49
N GLY A 11 15.33 -27.21 7.97
CA GLY A 11 14.27 -27.96 8.63
C GLY A 11 12.97 -28.10 7.82
N THR A 12 12.93 -27.61 6.57
CA THR A 12 11.71 -27.58 5.76
C THR A 12 12.00 -28.06 4.34
N ASP A 13 11.14 -28.93 3.82
CA ASP A 13 11.16 -29.35 2.42
C ASP A 13 10.53 -28.33 1.47
N TYR A 14 10.71 -28.53 0.16
CA TYR A 14 10.08 -27.69 -0.85
C TYR A 14 8.54 -27.76 -0.78
N THR A 15 7.89 -26.59 -0.77
CA THR A 15 6.45 -26.49 -0.95
C THR A 15 6.08 -26.91 -2.38
N PRO A 16 5.12 -27.83 -2.57
CA PRO A 16 4.66 -28.20 -3.91
C PRO A 16 4.03 -26.98 -4.59
N LEU A 17 4.41 -26.76 -5.85
CA LEU A 17 3.81 -25.70 -6.65
C LEU A 17 2.46 -26.17 -7.23
N PRO A 18 1.48 -25.26 -7.38
CA PRO A 18 0.27 -25.55 -8.14
C PRO A 18 0.63 -25.87 -9.61
N THR A 19 -0.29 -26.50 -10.34
CA THR A 19 -0.06 -26.95 -11.73
C THR A 19 0.35 -25.82 -12.68
N ASN A 20 -0.15 -24.60 -12.46
CA ASN A 20 0.21 -23.42 -13.24
C ASN A 20 0.44 -22.21 -12.33
N PRO A 21 1.62 -22.08 -11.71
CA PRO A 21 1.90 -21.02 -10.73
C PRO A 21 2.05 -19.64 -11.36
N ALA A 22 2.31 -19.55 -12.67
CA ALA A 22 2.54 -18.29 -13.39
C ALA A 22 1.31 -17.77 -14.14
N GLY A 23 0.29 -18.62 -14.35
CA GLY A 23 -0.80 -18.33 -15.29
C GLY A 23 -1.58 -17.04 -15.02
N GLU A 24 -1.81 -16.70 -13.75
CA GLU A 24 -2.47 -15.43 -13.38
C GLU A 24 -1.65 -14.22 -13.82
N ILE A 25 -0.35 -14.25 -13.52
CA ILE A 25 0.58 -13.15 -13.85
C ILE A 25 0.78 -13.05 -15.36
N GLU A 26 0.92 -14.17 -16.06
CA GLU A 26 1.01 -14.20 -17.52
C GLU A 26 -0.25 -13.59 -18.18
N THR A 27 -1.43 -13.92 -17.63
CA THR A 27 -2.71 -13.36 -18.11
C THR A 27 -2.77 -11.85 -17.91
N GLU A 28 -2.36 -11.35 -16.74
CA GLU A 28 -2.35 -9.92 -16.45
C GLU A 28 -1.34 -9.16 -17.30
N ILE A 29 -0.13 -9.71 -17.48
CA ILE A 29 0.89 -9.12 -18.35
C ILE A 29 0.37 -9.04 -19.79
N GLU A 30 -0.27 -10.09 -20.30
CA GLU A 30 -0.84 -10.07 -21.66
C GLU A 30 -2.05 -9.12 -21.77
N ARG A 31 -2.90 -9.02 -20.74
CA ARG A 31 -3.98 -8.02 -20.67
C ARG A 31 -3.42 -6.61 -20.82
N LEU A 32 -2.40 -6.27 -20.02
CA LEU A 32 -1.75 -4.96 -20.08
C LEU A 32 -1.06 -4.73 -21.43
N ARG A 33 -0.34 -5.74 -21.94
CA ARG A 33 0.35 -5.67 -23.22
C ARG A 33 -0.59 -5.44 -24.39
N MET A 34 -1.84 -5.90 -24.29
CA MET A 34 -2.88 -5.73 -25.31
C MET A 34 -3.84 -4.57 -25.04
N ALA A 35 -3.74 -3.89 -23.90
CA ALA A 35 -4.64 -2.82 -23.51
C ALA A 35 -4.59 -1.66 -24.53
N ASP A 36 -5.72 -1.30 -25.13
CA ASP A 36 -5.86 -0.31 -26.21
C ASP A 36 -6.74 0.89 -25.84
N GLY A 37 -6.98 1.07 -24.54
CA GLY A 37 -7.80 2.15 -24.02
C GLY A 37 -7.18 3.54 -24.21
N PRO A 38 -8.00 4.60 -24.04
CA PRO A 38 -7.61 5.97 -24.34
C PRO A 38 -6.68 6.61 -23.30
N ARG A 39 -6.44 5.96 -22.14
CA ARG A 39 -5.64 6.53 -21.06
C ARG A 39 -4.25 5.89 -21.01
N LYS A 40 -3.22 6.73 -21.05
CA LYS A 40 -1.83 6.29 -20.98
C LYS A 40 -1.36 6.14 -19.52
N PRO A 41 -0.42 5.24 -19.23
CA PRO A 41 0.10 5.04 -17.87
C PRO A 41 0.54 6.34 -17.19
N TYR A 42 1.26 7.21 -17.90
CA TYR A 42 1.75 8.48 -17.34
C TYR A 42 0.64 9.43 -16.90
N GLN A 43 -0.53 9.41 -17.56
CA GLN A 43 -1.65 10.28 -17.22
C GLN A 43 -2.24 9.88 -15.86
N LEU A 44 -2.52 8.58 -15.69
CA LEU A 44 -3.00 8.03 -14.43
C LEU A 44 -1.97 8.19 -13.32
N ARG A 45 -0.69 7.96 -13.61
CA ARG A 45 0.42 8.16 -12.67
C ARG A 45 0.51 9.61 -12.19
N THR A 46 0.32 10.58 -13.08
CA THR A 46 0.35 12.00 -12.74
C THR A 46 -0.80 12.36 -11.80
N GLU A 47 -2.03 11.91 -12.09
CA GLU A 47 -3.17 12.12 -11.21
C GLU A 47 -2.99 11.48 -9.83
N LEU A 48 -2.45 10.24 -9.79
CA LEU A 48 -2.10 9.53 -8.57
C LEU A 48 -1.11 10.36 -7.71
N GLN A 49 -0.03 10.86 -8.32
CA GLN A 49 0.96 11.66 -7.62
C GLN A 49 0.36 12.96 -7.08
N GLN A 50 -0.46 13.65 -7.88
CA GLN A 50 -1.10 14.90 -7.49
C GLN A 50 -2.06 14.70 -6.30
N VAL A 51 -2.91 13.66 -6.34
CA VAL A 51 -3.88 13.44 -5.27
C VAL A 51 -3.20 13.03 -3.97
N MET A 52 -2.18 12.17 -4.02
CA MET A 52 -1.43 11.76 -2.84
C MET A 52 -0.64 12.93 -2.24
N MET A 53 -0.03 13.77 -3.08
CA MET A 53 0.69 14.96 -2.62
C MET A 53 -0.26 16.00 -2.00
N LYS A 54 -1.46 16.16 -2.56
CA LYS A 54 -2.44 17.14 -2.07
C LYS A 54 -3.07 16.74 -0.74
N HIS A 55 -3.39 15.45 -0.57
CA HIS A 55 -4.29 15.00 0.50
C HIS A 55 -3.67 14.02 1.50
N VAL A 56 -2.55 13.38 1.16
CA VAL A 56 -1.91 12.33 1.98
C VAL A 56 -0.44 12.65 2.28
N SER A 57 -0.05 13.93 2.14
CA SER A 57 1.29 14.44 2.44
C SER A 57 1.50 14.64 3.96
N VAL A 58 2.31 15.62 4.37
CA VAL A 58 2.75 15.83 5.76
C VAL A 58 1.56 16.01 6.71
N PHE A 59 0.69 16.97 6.40
CA PHE A 59 -0.51 17.26 7.18
C PHE A 59 -1.74 16.67 6.50
N ARG A 60 -2.64 16.12 7.29
CA ARG A 60 -3.81 15.39 6.79
C ARG A 60 -5.04 15.74 7.61
N THR A 61 -6.20 15.67 6.96
CA THR A 61 -7.52 15.76 7.57
C THR A 61 -8.37 14.59 7.09
N ALA A 62 -9.37 14.15 7.87
CA ALA A 62 -10.29 13.10 7.44
C ALA A 62 -10.91 13.40 6.06
N GLN A 63 -11.39 14.63 5.86
CA GLN A 63 -12.01 15.07 4.61
C GLN A 63 -11.04 14.95 3.42
N GLY A 64 -9.81 15.43 3.56
CA GLY A 64 -8.82 15.35 2.50
C GLY A 64 -8.48 13.90 2.14
N ILE A 65 -8.27 13.04 3.15
CA ILE A 65 -7.96 11.63 2.92
C ILE A 65 -9.12 10.91 2.24
N GLN A 66 -10.37 11.19 2.62
CA GLN A 66 -11.57 10.63 1.97
C GLN A 66 -11.62 10.98 0.48
N GLN A 67 -11.38 12.24 0.12
CA GLN A 67 -11.29 12.68 -1.27
C GLN A 67 -10.17 11.94 -2.04
N ALA A 68 -9.05 11.67 -1.37
CA ALA A 68 -7.98 10.87 -1.96
C ALA A 68 -8.43 9.45 -2.25
N ILE A 69 -9.08 8.78 -1.30
CA ILE A 69 -9.59 7.40 -1.46
C ILE A 69 -10.59 7.30 -2.62
N GLU A 70 -11.54 8.23 -2.72
CA GLU A 70 -12.49 8.29 -3.84
C GLU A 70 -11.78 8.41 -5.19
N THR A 71 -10.79 9.31 -5.27
CA THR A 71 -9.98 9.50 -6.48
C THR A 71 -9.18 8.24 -6.82
N LEU A 72 -8.54 7.61 -5.83
CA LEU A 72 -7.75 6.39 -6.02
C LEU A 72 -8.61 5.24 -6.55
N ARG A 73 -9.83 5.07 -6.02
CA ARG A 73 -10.77 4.07 -6.52
C ARG A 73 -11.18 4.32 -7.96
N ARG A 74 -11.45 5.58 -8.33
CA ARG A 74 -11.67 5.98 -9.73
C ARG A 74 -10.46 5.67 -10.61
N LEU A 75 -9.25 6.01 -10.17
CA LEU A 75 -8.02 5.72 -10.94
C LEU A 75 -7.79 4.21 -11.11
N LYS A 76 -8.10 3.39 -10.10
CA LYS A 76 -8.05 1.92 -10.19
C LYS A 76 -9.07 1.37 -11.19
N ASP A 77 -10.28 1.93 -11.23
CA ASP A 77 -11.27 1.57 -12.25
C ASP A 77 -10.77 1.94 -13.66
N GLU A 78 -10.29 3.17 -13.85
CA GLU A 78 -9.76 3.64 -15.13
C GLU A 78 -8.53 2.84 -15.58
N TYR A 79 -7.66 2.42 -14.66
CA TYR A 79 -6.54 1.52 -14.94
C TYR A 79 -7.01 0.16 -15.48
N ARG A 80 -8.12 -0.37 -14.96
CA ARG A 80 -8.67 -1.65 -15.42
C ARG A 80 -9.41 -1.53 -16.75
N THR A 81 -10.15 -0.45 -16.95
CA THR A 81 -11.14 -0.34 -18.03
C THR A 81 -10.72 0.56 -19.19
N ARG A 82 -9.75 1.47 -18.98
CA ARG A 82 -9.40 2.53 -19.96
C ARG A 82 -7.91 2.66 -20.25
N LEU A 83 -7.07 1.89 -19.58
CA LEU A 83 -5.63 1.91 -19.84
C LEU A 83 -5.34 1.46 -21.28
N GLY A 84 -4.37 2.10 -21.91
CA GLY A 84 -3.76 1.60 -23.12
C GLY A 84 -2.29 1.96 -23.21
N ILE A 85 -1.50 1.03 -23.74
CA ILE A 85 -0.07 1.20 -24.00
C ILE A 85 0.18 1.17 -25.52
N ASP A 86 1.27 1.77 -25.98
CA ASP A 86 1.62 1.83 -27.41
C ASP A 86 2.55 0.69 -27.82
N ASP A 87 3.55 0.37 -27.01
CA ASP A 87 4.49 -0.71 -27.32
C ASP A 87 3.85 -2.09 -27.04
N ARG A 88 3.69 -2.89 -28.10
CA ARG A 88 3.19 -4.28 -28.04
C ARG A 88 4.31 -5.32 -28.00
N GLY A 89 5.56 -4.89 -28.05
CA GLY A 89 6.73 -5.74 -28.00
C GLY A 89 6.84 -6.53 -26.70
N ARG A 90 7.65 -7.60 -26.72
CA ARG A 90 7.94 -8.43 -25.53
C ARG A 90 9.33 -8.22 -24.96
N ARG A 91 10.22 -7.57 -25.71
CA ARG A 91 11.63 -7.39 -25.33
C ARG A 91 11.84 -5.96 -24.90
N PHE A 92 12.31 -5.75 -23.67
CA PHE A 92 12.61 -4.42 -23.12
C PHE A 92 11.45 -3.42 -23.26
N ASN A 93 10.21 -3.91 -23.13
CA ASN A 93 9.02 -3.07 -23.23
C ASN A 93 8.82 -2.31 -21.91
N THR A 94 9.33 -1.07 -21.87
CA THR A 94 9.22 -0.20 -20.69
C THR A 94 7.81 0.35 -20.51
N ASP A 95 7.03 0.47 -21.58
CA ASP A 95 5.63 0.94 -21.53
C ASP A 95 4.76 -0.07 -20.75
N LEU A 96 4.95 -1.37 -21.03
CA LEU A 96 4.35 -2.47 -20.28
C LEU A 96 4.83 -2.51 -18.82
N LEU A 97 6.13 -2.29 -18.56
CA LEU A 97 6.68 -2.26 -17.21
C LEU A 97 6.07 -1.10 -16.39
N GLU A 98 5.98 0.09 -16.98
CA GLU A 98 5.39 1.27 -16.32
C GLU A 98 3.90 1.07 -16.04
N ALA A 99 3.17 0.40 -16.94
CA ALA A 99 1.78 0.00 -16.73
C ALA A 99 1.65 -0.98 -15.56
N TRP A 100 2.49 -2.02 -15.51
CA TRP A 100 2.50 -2.98 -14.41
C TRP A 100 2.77 -2.30 -13.06
N GLU A 101 3.83 -1.49 -12.98
CA GLU A 101 4.20 -0.78 -11.76
C GLU A 101 3.11 0.21 -11.32
N LEU A 102 2.40 0.85 -12.25
CA LEU A 102 1.28 1.72 -11.94
C LEU A 102 0.18 0.99 -11.17
N GLY A 103 -0.15 -0.25 -11.55
CA GLY A 103 -1.11 -1.08 -10.81
C GLY A 103 -0.69 -1.27 -9.35
N SER A 104 0.57 -1.64 -9.13
CA SER A 104 1.12 -1.81 -7.78
C SER A 104 1.12 -0.49 -6.97
N LEU A 105 1.44 0.63 -7.61
CA LEU A 105 1.43 1.95 -6.98
C LEU A 105 0.02 2.36 -6.56
N LEU A 106 -1.00 2.10 -7.39
CA LEU A 106 -2.40 2.38 -7.07
C LEU A 106 -2.88 1.59 -5.85
N ASP A 107 -2.50 0.31 -5.75
CA ASP A 107 -2.87 -0.54 -4.60
C ASP A 107 -2.24 -0.05 -3.30
N ILE A 108 -0.92 0.20 -3.30
CA ILE A 108 -0.23 0.69 -2.10
C ILE A 108 -0.69 2.11 -1.71
N ALA A 109 -1.04 2.96 -2.68
CA ALA A 109 -1.59 4.28 -2.40
C ALA A 109 -2.95 4.20 -1.69
N GLU A 110 -3.85 3.31 -2.14
CA GLU A 110 -5.15 3.12 -1.49
C GLU A 110 -4.98 2.54 -0.07
N VAL A 111 -4.12 1.53 0.10
CA VAL A 111 -3.77 0.98 1.43
C VAL A 111 -3.25 2.08 2.36
N THR A 112 -2.39 2.95 1.86
CA THR A 112 -1.82 4.07 2.63
C THR A 112 -2.92 5.06 3.04
N ALA A 113 -3.78 5.47 2.11
CA ALA A 113 -4.84 6.44 2.39
C ALA A 113 -5.90 5.88 3.35
N VAL A 114 -6.35 4.64 3.15
CA VAL A 114 -7.32 3.96 4.03
C VAL A 114 -6.75 3.80 5.44
N SER A 115 -5.48 3.38 5.56
CA SER A 115 -4.79 3.28 6.86
C SER A 115 -4.68 4.65 7.55
N ALA A 116 -4.32 5.69 6.79
CA ALA A 116 -4.20 7.05 7.31
C ALA A 116 -5.55 7.62 7.77
N LEU A 117 -6.65 7.29 7.10
CA LEU A 117 -7.99 7.71 7.50
C LEU A 117 -8.42 7.05 8.82
N ALA A 118 -8.23 5.74 8.91
CA ALA A 118 -8.62 4.93 10.07
C ALA A 118 -7.85 5.34 11.33
N ARG A 119 -6.55 5.66 11.19
CA ARG A 119 -5.70 6.07 12.31
C ARG A 119 -6.02 7.49 12.76
N GLN A 120 -6.81 7.60 13.83
CA GLN A 120 -7.29 8.86 14.41
C GLN A 120 -6.37 9.35 15.54
N GLU A 121 -5.08 9.52 15.24
CA GLU A 121 -4.09 10.15 16.12
C GLU A 121 -3.00 10.83 15.29
N SER A 122 -2.05 11.49 15.97
CA SER A 122 -0.80 11.94 15.36
C SER A 122 0.41 11.28 16.01
N ARG A 123 1.26 10.63 15.21
CA ARG A 123 2.47 9.94 15.65
C ARG A 123 3.54 9.92 14.57
N GLY A 124 4.70 10.49 14.87
CA GLY A 124 5.83 10.53 13.93
C GLY A 124 5.48 11.31 12.66
N ALA A 125 5.65 10.68 11.49
CA ALA A 125 5.31 11.29 10.19
C ALA A 125 3.80 11.26 9.87
N HIS A 126 3.00 10.59 10.70
CA HIS A 126 1.55 10.63 10.59
C HIS A 126 1.00 11.82 11.40
N SER A 127 0.70 12.93 10.73
CA SER A 127 0.11 14.13 11.36
C SER A 127 -1.30 14.37 10.86
N ARG A 128 -2.28 14.27 11.78
CA ARG A 128 -3.70 14.52 11.57
C ARG A 128 -4.07 15.83 12.27
N GLU A 129 -4.46 16.86 11.52
CA GLU A 129 -4.83 18.16 12.10
C GLU A 129 -6.13 18.06 12.92
N ASP A 130 -7.00 17.13 12.54
CA ASP A 130 -8.23 16.76 13.25
C ASP A 130 -7.99 15.84 14.46
N PHE A 131 -6.80 15.22 14.56
CA PHE A 131 -6.36 14.40 15.70
C PHE A 131 -4.89 14.70 16.05
N PRO A 132 -4.58 15.90 16.56
CA PRO A 132 -3.20 16.40 16.66
C PRO A 132 -2.37 15.72 17.75
N LYS A 133 -3.03 15.01 18.68
CA LYS A 133 -2.38 14.37 19.81
C LYS A 133 -2.08 12.91 19.51
N ARG A 134 -1.00 12.43 20.13
CA ARG A 134 -0.71 11.01 20.22
C ARG A 134 -1.71 10.35 21.18
N ASP A 135 -2.13 9.13 20.84
CA ASP A 135 -3.06 8.36 21.67
C ASP A 135 -2.50 6.94 21.88
N ASP A 136 -1.75 6.78 22.97
CA ASP A 136 -1.15 5.49 23.34
C ASP A 136 -2.19 4.48 23.85
N ALA A 137 -3.39 4.91 24.24
CA ALA A 137 -4.42 4.02 24.76
C ALA A 137 -5.08 3.21 23.64
N ASN A 138 -5.36 3.86 22.50
CA ASN A 138 -6.03 3.22 21.37
C ASN A 138 -5.07 2.85 20.22
N TRP A 139 -3.95 3.55 20.08
CA TRP A 139 -3.11 3.45 18.88
C TRP A 139 -1.66 3.05 19.14
N LEU A 140 -1.32 2.55 20.34
CA LEU A 140 -0.05 1.85 20.57
C LEU A 140 -0.05 0.44 19.95
N ALA A 141 -0.37 0.39 18.67
CA ALA A 141 -0.55 -0.80 17.87
C ALA A 141 -0.11 -0.55 16.41
N HIS A 142 0.19 -1.65 15.71
CA HIS A 142 0.49 -1.66 14.29
C HIS A 142 -0.79 -1.73 13.47
N THR A 143 -0.86 -0.94 12.39
CA THR A 143 -1.88 -1.11 11.36
C THR A 143 -1.43 -2.21 10.40
N LEU A 144 -2.18 -3.31 10.35
CA LEU A 144 -2.03 -4.34 9.33
C LEU A 144 -3.15 -4.19 8.31
N ALA A 145 -2.81 -4.21 7.03
CA ALA A 145 -3.76 -4.05 5.94
C ALA A 145 -3.77 -5.30 5.05
N TYR A 146 -4.96 -5.69 4.62
CA TYR A 146 -5.21 -6.89 3.82
C TYR A 146 -6.13 -6.51 2.66
N GLN A 147 -5.82 -7.03 1.47
CA GLN A 147 -6.79 -7.01 0.38
C GLN A 147 -7.80 -8.13 0.63
N MET A 148 -9.08 -7.78 0.63
CA MET A 148 -10.19 -8.69 0.83
C MET A 148 -10.65 -9.26 -0.52
N ASP A 149 -11.41 -10.36 -0.48
CA ASP A 149 -11.93 -11.03 -1.69
C ASP A 149 -12.82 -10.12 -2.56
N ASP A 150 -13.51 -9.15 -1.95
CA ASP A 150 -14.32 -8.15 -2.64
C ASP A 150 -13.51 -6.97 -3.22
N GLY A 151 -12.18 -7.02 -3.08
CA GLY A 151 -11.25 -5.99 -3.52
C GLY A 151 -11.14 -4.80 -2.57
N SER A 152 -11.87 -4.78 -1.45
CA SER A 152 -11.73 -3.77 -0.40
C SER A 152 -10.47 -3.99 0.45
N ILE A 153 -10.13 -2.99 1.27
CA ILE A 153 -8.99 -3.07 2.19
C ILE A 153 -9.52 -3.27 3.61
N GLY A 154 -9.25 -4.45 4.17
CA GLY A 154 -9.47 -4.76 5.58
C GLY A 154 -8.30 -4.26 6.43
N LEU A 155 -8.60 -3.68 7.59
CA LEU A 155 -7.60 -3.23 8.55
C LEU A 155 -7.71 -4.01 9.86
N ASN A 156 -6.57 -4.39 10.42
CA ASN A 156 -6.44 -4.97 11.76
C ASN A 156 -5.48 -4.10 12.59
N HIS A 157 -5.96 -3.67 13.77
CA HIS A 157 -5.20 -2.87 14.74
C HIS A 157 -4.95 -3.61 16.05
N ASP A 158 -5.24 -4.91 16.10
CA ASP A 158 -5.14 -5.75 17.30
C ASP A 158 -3.71 -6.25 17.52
N LYS A 159 -2.76 -5.92 16.65
CA LYS A 159 -1.34 -6.23 16.85
C LYS A 159 -0.69 -5.13 17.71
N PRO A 160 -0.54 -5.32 19.03
CA PRO A 160 0.09 -4.33 19.88
C PRO A 160 1.56 -4.13 19.51
N VAL A 161 2.11 -2.98 19.86
CA VAL A 161 3.56 -2.78 19.85
C VAL A 161 4.18 -3.69 20.91
N GLU A 162 5.31 -4.30 20.60
CA GLU A 162 6.04 -5.15 21.54
C GLU A 162 6.72 -4.30 22.63
N MET A 163 6.24 -4.42 23.87
CA MET A 163 6.62 -3.55 24.99
C MET A 163 7.64 -4.17 25.97
N SER A 164 8.10 -5.40 25.74
CA SER A 164 8.99 -6.11 26.68
C SER A 164 10.32 -5.39 26.98
N LEU A 165 10.80 -4.50 26.10
CA LEU A 165 11.95 -3.63 26.39
C LEU A 165 11.58 -2.49 27.37
N ALA A 166 10.41 -1.88 27.21
CA ALA A 166 9.92 -0.81 28.08
C ALA A 166 9.56 -1.31 29.49
N GLU A 167 9.22 -2.59 29.62
CA GLU A 167 9.03 -3.26 30.92
C GLU A 167 10.34 -3.42 31.69
N LYS A 168 11.45 -3.62 30.98
CA LYS A 168 12.78 -3.86 31.57
C LYS A 168 13.60 -2.59 31.78
N ASP A 169 13.32 -1.54 31.01
CA ASP A 169 14.12 -0.33 31.00
C ASP A 169 13.25 0.92 30.75
N ASP A 170 13.21 1.80 31.76
CA ASP A 170 12.43 3.04 31.80
C ASP A 170 12.78 4.03 30.68
N ARG A 171 13.92 3.87 30.00
CA ARG A 171 14.30 4.68 28.84
C ARG A 171 13.40 4.42 27.64
N PHE A 172 12.83 3.21 27.53
CA PHE A 172 11.99 2.80 26.40
C PHE A 172 10.49 2.95 26.66
N LYS A 173 10.09 3.36 27.87
CA LYS A 173 8.68 3.68 28.16
C LYS A 173 8.19 4.83 27.27
N PRO A 174 6.99 4.75 26.67
CA PRO A 174 6.44 5.81 25.85
C PRO A 174 6.37 7.11 26.64
N LYS A 175 6.97 8.17 26.09
CA LYS A 175 6.98 9.53 26.65
C LYS A 175 6.65 10.49 25.54
N GLU A 176 6.00 11.60 25.86
CA GLU A 176 5.76 12.66 24.88
C GLU A 176 7.09 13.07 24.24
N ARG A 177 7.11 13.17 22.90
CA ARG A 177 8.33 13.49 22.15
C ARG A 177 8.25 14.95 21.74
N VAL A 178 9.06 15.77 22.39
CA VAL A 178 9.25 17.20 22.09
C VAL A 178 10.62 17.36 21.45
N TYR A 179 10.72 18.17 20.38
CA TYR A 179 11.97 18.46 19.67
C TYR A 179 12.39 19.91 19.88
#